data_AF-A0A174RLF3-F1
#
_entry.id   AF-A0A174RLF3-F1
#
_cell.length_a   1.000
_cell.length_b   1.000
_cell.length_c   1.000
_cell.angle_alpha   90.00
_cell.angle_beta   90.00
_cell.angle_gamma   90.00
#
_symmetry.space_group_name_H-M   'P 1'
#
loop_
_entity.id
_entity.type
_entity.pdbx_description
1 polymer ?
#
loop_
_entity_poly.entity_id
_entity_poly.type
_entity_poly.pdbx_seq_one_letter_code
_entity_poly.pdbx_strand_id
1 'polypeptide(L)'
;MNEIRDLIVGIDFGKEYSQICYYDRKGDEARSLSMKAGGNQYEAPCILCWRPEQKDYCVGLEADYFVREKGGVMIDDVYGICEKSDSVLVEGQELAPWEILAQFLQGMLKFLGVAELVKNTKCVAVTLPGLTEIQVENFQKAFEIIGFPHEKYMLLDYGESFYYYVLSQKRETWNRSVGWYAFTPENVSFRKMTMNGATKPVTVKLEEAVETELPAEGQERDSEFGKFVQKTLGRDLFSSIQITGDGFSQDWAEQSVRLLCYQKRKVFYGNNLFAKGACAAGKEKTENKALKGYRFLSDSLVMADVGMEMRVMGSPTYYPLIEAGNNWYDSKASCEFILDDTEELVFIVSTYHRPEKRRVGMMLPGIPLRPDKTTRLRLELQYVSSAECKVTVTDLGFGEMFPSSGKTWTETVEW
;
A
#
# COMPACT_ATOMS: atom_id res chain seq x y z
N MET A 1 21.79 0.94 -16.18
CA MET A 1 20.41 1.08 -16.68
C MET A 1 20.48 1.51 -18.15
N ASN A 2 19.64 0.95 -19.02
CA ASN A 2 19.67 1.26 -20.47
C ASN A 2 18.65 2.34 -20.87
N GLU A 3 17.71 2.65 -20.00
CA GLU A 3 16.64 3.64 -20.23
C GLU A 3 16.80 4.77 -19.23
N ILE A 4 16.59 6.00 -19.70
CA ILE A 4 16.75 7.22 -18.89
C ILE A 4 15.50 8.11 -18.95
N ARG A 5 14.41 7.61 -19.53
CA ARG A 5 13.11 8.29 -19.68
C ARG A 5 11.98 7.31 -19.43
N ASP A 6 10.84 7.84 -19.03
CA ASP A 6 9.62 7.10 -18.70
C ASP A 6 9.87 5.92 -17.76
N LEU A 7 10.71 6.11 -16.75
CA LEU A 7 11.06 5.06 -15.79
C LEU A 7 9.83 4.62 -15.00
N ILE A 8 9.76 3.32 -14.76
CA ILE A 8 8.78 2.73 -13.85
C ILE A 8 9.60 2.09 -12.74
N VAL A 9 9.38 2.55 -11.52
CA VAL A 9 10.20 2.23 -10.36
C VAL A 9 9.32 1.54 -9.33
N GLY A 10 9.83 0.45 -8.75
CA GLY A 10 9.23 -0.20 -7.60
C GLY A 10 10.17 -0.09 -6.41
N ILE A 11 9.67 0.37 -5.28
CA ILE A 11 10.42 0.43 -4.02
C ILE A 11 9.72 -0.47 -3.02
N ASP A 12 10.46 -1.39 -2.43
CA ASP A 12 10.07 -2.07 -1.20
C ASP A 12 10.60 -1.23 -0.03
N PHE A 13 9.69 -0.65 0.76
CA PHE A 13 10.01 0.11 1.96
C PHE A 13 9.67 -0.77 3.18
N GLY A 14 10.62 -1.64 3.52
CA GLY A 14 10.51 -2.55 4.66
C GLY A 14 10.90 -1.90 5.99
N LYS A 15 10.81 -2.68 7.07
CA LYS A 15 11.15 -2.22 8.42
C LYS A 15 12.67 -2.08 8.61
N GLU A 16 13.39 -3.14 8.28
CA GLU A 16 14.86 -3.20 8.46
C GLU A 16 15.61 -2.89 7.17
N TYR A 17 15.09 -3.39 6.04
CA TYR A 17 15.69 -3.25 4.72
C TYR A 17 14.68 -2.78 3.69
N SER A 18 15.16 -1.94 2.78
CA SER A 18 14.46 -1.47 1.60
C SER A 18 15.18 -1.94 0.35
N GLN A 19 14.44 -2.05 -0.75
CA GLN A 19 14.98 -2.42 -2.05
C GLN A 19 14.37 -1.56 -3.15
N ILE A 20 15.10 -1.38 -4.25
CA ILE A 20 14.63 -0.64 -5.42
C ILE A 20 14.79 -1.46 -6.69
N CYS A 21 13.75 -1.45 -7.50
CA CYS A 21 13.66 -2.08 -8.81
C CYS A 21 13.27 -1.04 -9.86
N TYR A 22 13.67 -1.29 -11.10
CA TYR A 22 13.15 -0.57 -12.27
C TYR A 22 12.65 -1.56 -13.31
N TYR A 23 11.73 -1.09 -14.15
CA TYR A 23 11.22 -1.90 -15.25
C TYR A 23 12.18 -1.87 -16.43
N ASP A 24 12.76 -3.02 -16.79
CA ASP A 24 13.59 -3.17 -17.98
C ASP A 24 12.73 -3.60 -19.17
N ARG A 25 12.35 -2.64 -20.02
CA ARG A 25 11.50 -2.92 -21.20
C ARG A 25 12.17 -3.85 -22.20
N LYS A 26 13.52 -3.89 -22.26
CA LYS A 26 14.22 -4.84 -23.14
C LYS A 26 14.08 -6.27 -22.66
N GLY A 27 14.11 -6.47 -21.35
CA GLY A 27 13.89 -7.77 -20.71
C GLY A 27 12.42 -8.12 -20.49
N ASP A 28 11.52 -7.15 -20.67
CA ASP A 28 10.10 -7.20 -20.28
C ASP A 28 9.92 -7.64 -18.81
N GLU A 29 10.84 -7.25 -17.92
CA GLU A 29 10.87 -7.68 -16.52
C GLU A 29 11.29 -6.56 -15.55
N ALA A 30 10.89 -6.68 -14.29
CA ALA A 30 11.40 -5.81 -13.22
C ALA A 30 12.79 -6.28 -12.75
N ARG A 31 13.77 -5.38 -12.74
CA ARG A 31 15.15 -5.64 -12.33
C ARG A 31 15.51 -4.90 -11.05
N SER A 32 16.06 -5.64 -10.10
CA SER A 32 16.60 -5.09 -8.86
C SER A 32 17.88 -4.30 -9.13
N LEU A 33 18.01 -3.16 -8.45
CA LEU A 33 19.24 -2.37 -8.48
C LEU A 33 20.14 -2.78 -7.31
N SER A 34 21.42 -3.01 -7.61
CA SER A 34 22.39 -3.20 -6.55
C SER A 34 22.80 -1.86 -5.95
N MET A 35 22.91 -1.84 -4.62
CA MET A 35 23.43 -0.72 -3.82
C MET A 35 24.92 -0.46 -4.07
N LYS A 36 25.64 -1.43 -4.65
CA LYS A 36 27.05 -1.30 -5.04
C LYS A 36 27.20 -1.57 -6.53
N ALA A 37 27.85 -0.65 -7.24
CA ALA A 37 28.11 -0.82 -8.67
C ALA A 37 28.85 -2.14 -8.95
N GLY A 38 28.27 -3.00 -9.79
CA GLY A 38 28.82 -4.32 -10.13
C GLY A 38 28.69 -5.38 -9.02
N GLY A 39 27.99 -5.08 -7.94
CA GLY A 39 27.71 -6.02 -6.85
C GLY A 39 26.36 -6.74 -6.99
N ASN A 40 26.12 -7.67 -6.07
CA ASN A 40 24.85 -8.40 -5.91
C ASN A 40 24.16 -8.06 -4.57
N GLN A 41 24.45 -6.88 -4.02
CA GLN A 41 23.85 -6.42 -2.77
C GLN A 41 22.67 -5.52 -3.11
N TYR A 42 21.45 -5.99 -2.86
CA TYR A 42 20.20 -5.33 -3.29
C TYR A 42 19.46 -4.65 -2.13
N GLU A 43 19.76 -5.04 -0.89
CA GLU A 43 19.14 -4.51 0.32
C GLU A 43 19.90 -3.29 0.80
N ALA A 44 19.14 -2.21 1.02
CA ALA A 44 19.58 -1.01 1.70
C ALA A 44 18.98 -1.02 3.10
N PRO A 45 19.78 -0.89 4.18
CA PRO A 45 19.23 -0.65 5.51
C PRO A 45 18.27 0.55 5.51
N CYS A 46 17.17 0.45 6.25
CA CYS A 46 16.14 1.48 6.39
C CYS A 46 16.55 2.62 7.34
N ILE A 47 17.73 3.16 7.09
CA ILE A 47 18.35 4.24 7.85
C ILE A 47 18.63 5.43 6.93
N LEU A 48 18.64 6.62 7.52
CA LEU A 48 19.06 7.86 6.89
C LEU A 48 20.27 8.40 7.66
N CYS A 49 21.24 8.98 6.97
CA CYS A 49 22.40 9.58 7.60
C CYS A 49 22.51 11.04 7.18
N TRP A 50 22.48 11.95 8.16
CA TRP A 50 22.85 13.35 7.95
C TRP A 50 24.37 13.47 7.96
N ARG A 51 24.91 14.16 6.96
CA ARG A 51 26.35 14.37 6.79
C ARG A 51 26.70 15.84 7.06
N PRO A 52 27.21 16.18 8.26
CA PRO A 52 27.41 17.59 8.65
C PRO A 52 28.37 18.36 7.74
N GLU A 53 29.43 17.70 7.25
CA GLU A 53 30.42 18.33 6.36
C GLU A 53 29.84 18.65 4.98
N GLN A 54 29.08 17.71 4.41
CA GLN A 54 28.48 17.83 3.07
C GLN A 54 27.15 18.60 3.10
N LYS A 55 26.53 18.72 4.27
CA LYS A 55 25.21 19.33 4.50
C LYS A 55 24.11 18.68 3.66
N ASP A 56 24.13 17.35 3.58
CA ASP A 56 23.13 16.56 2.87
C ASP A 56 22.87 15.21 3.57
N TYR A 57 21.97 14.43 2.97
CA TYR A 57 21.60 13.10 3.46
C TYR A 57 22.04 12.00 2.50
N CYS A 58 22.42 10.85 3.05
CA CYS A 58 22.64 9.59 2.32
C CYS A 58 21.86 8.43 2.94
N VAL A 59 21.66 7.35 2.17
CA VAL A 59 20.86 6.17 2.55
C VAL A 59 21.61 4.87 2.32
N GLY A 60 21.08 3.76 2.83
CA GLY A 60 21.59 2.42 2.57
C GLY A 60 23.00 2.20 3.12
N LEU A 61 23.84 1.50 2.37
CA LEU A 61 25.20 1.17 2.82
C LEU A 61 26.10 2.39 2.98
N GLU A 62 25.84 3.46 2.22
CA GLU A 62 26.55 4.72 2.38
C GLU A 62 26.21 5.36 3.73
N ALA A 63 24.95 5.30 4.17
CA ALA A 63 24.56 5.81 5.48
C ALA A 63 25.29 5.07 6.61
N ASP A 64 25.31 3.74 6.60
CA ASP A 64 26.00 2.92 7.61
C ASP A 64 27.51 3.23 7.64
N TYR A 65 28.15 3.36 6.47
CA TYR A 65 29.57 3.73 6.38
C TYR A 65 29.84 5.12 6.97
N PHE A 66 29.04 6.13 6.64
CA PHE A 66 29.28 7.49 7.12
C PHE A 66 29.07 7.63 8.63
N VAL A 67 28.08 6.94 9.19
CA VAL A 67 27.89 6.88 10.65
C VAL A 67 29.12 6.28 11.32
N ARG A 68 29.58 5.11 10.85
CA ARG A 68 30.68 4.39 11.51
C ARG A 68 32.04 5.07 11.36
N GLU A 69 32.34 5.59 10.17
CA GLU A 69 33.71 5.94 9.77
C GLU A 69 33.92 7.45 9.55
N LYS A 70 32.85 8.23 9.44
CA LYS A 70 32.91 9.65 9.01
C LYS A 70 32.13 10.62 9.90
N GLY A 71 31.66 10.18 11.08
CA GLY A 71 30.94 11.05 12.02
C GLY A 71 29.59 11.54 11.50
N GLY A 72 28.95 10.78 10.59
CA GLY A 72 27.58 11.04 10.17
C GLY A 72 26.60 10.81 11.31
N VAL A 73 25.49 11.56 11.31
CA VAL A 73 24.45 11.45 12.33
C VAL A 73 23.37 10.51 11.82
N MET A 74 23.18 9.40 12.52
CA MET A 74 22.20 8.39 12.17
C MET A 74 20.79 8.83 12.55
N ILE A 75 19.87 8.64 11.62
CA ILE A 75 18.43 8.62 11.85
C ILE A 75 18.02 7.17 11.58
N ASP A 76 17.85 6.42 12.66
CA ASP A 76 17.45 5.01 12.62
C ASP A 76 15.92 4.87 12.51
N ASP A 77 15.45 3.67 12.18
CA ASP A 77 14.02 3.31 12.13
C ASP A 77 13.17 4.30 11.30
N VAL A 78 13.63 4.59 10.06
CA VAL A 78 12.88 5.48 9.14
C VAL A 78 11.46 4.97 8.91
N TYR A 79 11.26 3.65 8.95
CA TYR A 79 9.96 3.03 8.88
C TYR A 79 9.06 3.42 10.06
N GLY A 80 9.50 3.21 11.30
CA GLY A 80 8.73 3.56 12.50
C GLY A 80 8.56 5.07 12.72
N ILE A 81 9.47 5.89 12.20
CA ILE A 81 9.28 7.35 12.13
C ILE A 81 8.10 7.68 11.21
N CYS A 82 8.00 7.03 10.05
CA CYS A 82 6.91 7.24 9.09
C CYS A 82 5.53 6.83 9.63
N GLU A 83 5.46 6.01 10.69
CA GLU A 83 4.21 5.63 11.37
C GLU A 83 3.71 6.69 12.35
N LYS A 84 4.46 7.77 12.58
CA LYS A 84 4.15 8.81 13.56
C LYS A 84 3.90 10.16 12.89
N SER A 85 3.27 11.05 13.65
CA SER A 85 3.05 12.45 13.25
C SER A 85 3.98 13.43 13.98
N ASP A 86 4.57 12.99 15.10
CA ASP A 86 5.45 13.83 15.91
C ASP A 86 6.81 14.03 15.22
N SER A 87 7.32 15.26 15.31
CA SER A 87 8.65 15.59 14.81
C SER A 87 9.75 14.86 15.56
N VAL A 88 10.86 14.62 14.86
CA VAL A 88 12.10 14.04 15.39
C VAL A 88 13.16 15.13 15.47
N LEU A 89 13.86 15.21 16.60
CA LEU A 89 14.98 16.15 16.77
C LEU A 89 16.27 15.54 16.22
N VAL A 90 16.84 16.17 15.19
CA VAL A 90 18.12 15.77 14.57
C VAL A 90 19.06 16.98 14.58
N GLU A 91 20.18 16.88 15.30
CA GLU A 91 21.17 17.97 15.41
C GLU A 91 20.57 19.34 15.81
N GLY A 92 19.56 19.34 16.67
CA GLY A 92 18.87 20.55 17.12
C GLY A 92 17.83 21.10 16.13
N GLN A 93 17.64 20.45 14.99
CA GLN A 93 16.54 20.72 14.06
C GLN A 93 15.38 19.78 14.32
N GLU A 94 14.18 20.35 14.43
CA GLU A 94 12.94 19.58 14.49
C GLU A 94 12.49 19.25 13.07
N LEU A 95 12.48 17.95 12.73
CA LEU A 95 12.11 17.44 11.41
C LEU A 95 10.81 16.65 11.49
N ALA A 96 9.86 16.98 10.63
CA ALA A 96 8.64 16.19 10.50
C ALA A 96 8.95 14.82 9.84
N PRO A 97 8.18 13.77 10.18
CA PRO A 97 8.36 12.43 9.59
C PRO A 97 8.39 12.39 8.05
N TRP A 98 7.53 13.17 7.40
CA TRP A 98 7.50 13.28 5.93
C TRP A 98 8.77 13.92 5.33
N GLU A 99 9.48 14.79 6.07
CA GLU A 99 10.74 15.39 5.62
C GLU A 99 11.85 14.35 5.59
N ILE A 100 11.94 13.54 6.64
CA ILE A 100 12.88 12.40 6.74
C ILE A 100 12.58 11.39 5.63
N LEU A 101 11.31 11.05 5.44
CA LEU A 101 10.87 10.14 4.38
C LEU A 101 11.21 10.69 2.98
N ALA A 102 11.03 12.00 2.74
CA ALA A 102 11.40 12.62 1.48
C ALA A 102 12.89 12.47 1.17
N GLN A 103 13.75 12.69 2.16
CA GLN A 103 15.19 12.50 2.01
C GLN A 103 15.54 11.03 1.74
N PHE A 104 14.90 10.10 2.44
CA PHE A 104 15.09 8.67 2.22
C PHE A 104 14.69 8.25 0.79
N LEU A 105 13.50 8.64 0.33
CA LEU A 105 13.02 8.33 -1.01
C LEU A 105 13.90 8.96 -2.10
N GLN A 106 14.33 10.21 -1.93
CA GLN A 106 15.29 10.84 -2.84
C GLN A 106 16.62 10.07 -2.88
N GLY A 107 17.13 9.67 -1.72
CA GLY A 107 18.32 8.84 -1.61
C GLY A 107 18.19 7.53 -2.38
N MET A 108 17.08 6.82 -2.19
CA MET A 108 16.80 5.56 -2.89
C MET A 108 16.69 5.77 -4.41
N LEU A 109 16.00 6.81 -4.86
CA LEU A 109 15.86 7.13 -6.28
C LEU A 109 17.18 7.54 -6.95
N LYS A 110 18.14 8.10 -6.21
CA LYS A 110 19.48 8.43 -6.75
C LYS A 110 20.23 7.18 -7.25
N PHE A 111 19.96 5.98 -6.72
CA PHE A 111 20.55 4.74 -7.22
C PHE A 111 20.17 4.42 -8.68
N LEU A 112 19.10 5.03 -9.21
CA LEU A 112 18.76 4.93 -10.64
C LEU A 112 19.85 5.55 -11.53
N GLY A 113 20.62 6.51 -11.01
CA GLY A 113 21.67 7.22 -11.75
C GLY A 113 21.12 8.17 -12.83
N VAL A 114 19.89 8.66 -12.66
CA VAL A 114 19.16 9.43 -13.66
C VAL A 114 19.04 10.89 -13.23
N ALA A 115 19.45 11.80 -14.12
CA ALA A 115 19.23 13.23 -13.95
C ALA A 115 17.74 13.59 -14.13
N GLU A 116 17.27 14.68 -13.50
CA GLU A 116 15.86 15.13 -13.56
C GLU A 116 14.84 14.01 -13.25
N LEU A 117 15.00 13.33 -12.11
CA LEU A 117 14.22 12.14 -11.69
C LEU A 117 12.71 12.25 -11.94
N VAL A 118 12.09 13.36 -11.52
CA VAL A 118 10.63 13.58 -11.63
C VAL A 118 10.17 13.61 -13.10
N LYS A 119 10.94 14.25 -13.97
CA LYS A 119 10.61 14.39 -15.39
C LYS A 119 10.74 13.06 -16.12
N ASN A 120 11.78 12.31 -15.78
CA ASN A 120 12.13 11.05 -16.45
C ASN A 120 11.47 9.82 -15.84
N THR A 121 10.71 9.97 -14.75
CA THR A 121 9.95 8.88 -14.12
C THR A 121 8.47 9.01 -14.43
N LYS A 122 7.88 7.92 -14.90
CA LYS A 122 6.46 7.78 -15.24
C LYS A 122 5.63 7.34 -14.02
N CYS A 123 6.17 6.42 -13.22
CA CYS A 123 5.54 5.96 -11.99
C CYS A 123 6.57 5.51 -10.95
N VAL A 124 6.41 5.93 -9.70
CA VAL A 124 7.07 5.35 -8.52
C VAL A 124 6.01 4.60 -7.69
N ALA A 125 6.08 3.29 -7.67
CA ALA A 125 5.25 2.46 -6.80
C ALA A 125 6.05 2.11 -5.55
N VAL A 126 5.52 2.40 -4.36
CA VAL A 126 6.13 2.04 -3.09
C VAL A 126 5.26 1.01 -2.40
N THR A 127 5.84 -0.08 -1.94
CA THR A 127 5.14 -1.10 -1.17
C THR A 127 5.65 -1.17 0.26
N LEU A 128 4.73 -1.46 1.19
CA LEU A 128 4.99 -1.52 2.63
C LEU A 128 4.31 -2.76 3.25
N PRO A 129 4.75 -3.24 4.42
CA PRO A 129 4.06 -4.31 5.16
C PRO A 129 2.58 -4.01 5.41
N GLY A 130 2.24 -2.75 5.67
CA GLY A 130 0.87 -2.26 5.82
C GLY A 130 0.81 -0.76 5.52
N LEU A 131 -0.41 -0.24 5.37
CA LEU A 131 -0.70 1.16 5.09
C LEU A 131 -1.64 1.72 6.16
N THR A 132 -1.13 2.66 6.95
CA THR A 132 -1.93 3.46 7.90
C THR A 132 -2.23 4.84 7.35
N GLU A 133 -3.23 5.53 7.90
CA GLU A 133 -3.55 6.94 7.58
C GLU A 133 -2.31 7.84 7.67
N ILE A 134 -1.58 7.74 8.77
CA ILE A 134 -0.39 8.55 9.05
C ILE A 134 0.71 8.27 8.02
N GLN A 135 0.99 7.00 7.71
CA GLN A 135 1.99 6.65 6.70
C GLN A 135 1.60 7.21 5.34
N VAL A 136 0.35 7.03 4.91
CA VAL A 136 -0.14 7.55 3.63
C VAL A 136 0.04 9.06 3.57
N GLU A 137 -0.35 9.80 4.61
CA GLU A 137 -0.18 11.25 4.68
C GLU A 137 1.30 11.65 4.55
N ASN A 138 2.18 10.96 5.28
CA ASN A 138 3.62 11.19 5.23
C ASN A 138 4.19 10.94 3.83
N PHE A 139 3.78 9.86 3.15
CA PHE A 139 4.18 9.59 1.76
C PHE A 139 3.67 10.64 0.78
N GLN A 140 2.42 11.07 0.91
CA GLN A 140 1.84 12.10 0.03
C GLN A 140 2.62 13.42 0.14
N LYS A 141 2.89 13.88 1.37
CA LYS A 141 3.71 15.07 1.63
C LYS A 141 5.15 14.91 1.14
N ALA A 142 5.74 13.73 1.34
CA ALA A 142 7.09 13.42 0.89
C ALA A 142 7.19 13.47 -0.65
N PHE A 143 6.25 12.86 -1.37
CA PHE A 143 6.23 12.92 -2.84
C PHE A 143 5.98 14.34 -3.36
N GLU A 144 5.07 15.09 -2.73
CA GLU A 144 4.79 16.48 -3.07
C GLU A 144 6.06 17.35 -3.00
N ILE A 145 6.82 17.29 -1.90
CA ILE A 145 8.05 18.08 -1.76
C ILE A 145 9.17 17.62 -2.70
N ILE A 146 9.21 16.34 -3.07
CA ILE A 146 10.13 15.83 -4.11
C ILE A 146 9.72 16.36 -5.50
N GLY A 147 8.46 16.76 -5.68
CA GLY A 147 7.90 17.26 -6.93
C GLY A 147 7.19 16.19 -7.76
N PHE A 148 6.92 15.00 -7.21
CA PHE A 148 6.11 14.00 -7.87
C PHE A 148 4.62 14.34 -7.71
N PRO A 149 3.89 14.61 -8.79
CA PRO A 149 2.45 14.80 -8.72
C PRO A 149 1.75 13.46 -8.42
N HIS A 150 0.54 13.54 -7.90
CA HIS A 150 -0.22 12.38 -7.38
C HIS A 150 -0.39 11.24 -8.40
N GLU A 151 -0.53 11.55 -9.68
CA GLU A 151 -0.66 10.55 -10.75
C GLU A 151 0.62 9.72 -10.98
N LYS A 152 1.79 10.26 -10.59
CA LYS A 152 3.11 9.65 -10.83
C LYS A 152 3.61 8.78 -9.68
N TYR A 153 2.86 8.59 -8.61
CA TYR A 153 3.19 7.61 -7.59
C TYR A 153 1.98 6.73 -7.23
N MET A 154 2.24 5.65 -6.51
CA MET A 154 1.22 4.81 -5.90
C MET A 154 1.80 4.10 -4.68
N LEU A 155 0.93 3.86 -3.70
CA LEU A 155 1.27 3.12 -2.49
C LEU A 155 0.60 1.75 -2.54
N LEU A 156 1.27 0.74 -2.00
CA LEU A 156 0.80 -0.64 -2.02
C LEU A 156 1.07 -1.29 -0.66
N ASP A 157 0.17 -2.16 -0.24
CA ASP A 157 0.53 -3.13 0.78
C ASP A 157 1.29 -4.34 0.16
N TYR A 158 1.95 -5.14 1.00
CA TYR A 158 2.67 -6.34 0.55
C TYR A 158 1.75 -7.36 -0.15
N GLY A 159 0.46 -7.41 0.19
CA GLY A 159 -0.51 -8.27 -0.48
C GLY A 159 -0.73 -7.86 -1.93
N GLU A 160 -0.94 -6.57 -2.19
CA GLU A 160 -1.06 -6.01 -3.53
C GLU A 160 0.21 -6.21 -4.34
N SER A 161 1.36 -5.92 -3.74
CA SER A 161 2.65 -6.11 -4.40
C SER A 161 2.89 -7.59 -4.74
N PHE A 162 2.58 -8.49 -3.81
CA PHE A 162 2.63 -9.94 -4.05
C PHE A 162 1.72 -10.36 -5.22
N TYR A 163 0.50 -9.83 -5.28
CA TYR A 163 -0.44 -10.06 -6.37
C TYR A 163 0.16 -9.63 -7.72
N TYR A 164 0.65 -8.40 -7.83
CA TYR A 164 1.24 -7.88 -9.06
C TYR A 164 2.50 -8.64 -9.47
N TYR A 165 3.34 -9.00 -8.51
CA TYR A 165 4.51 -9.84 -8.76
C TYR A 165 4.08 -11.17 -9.38
N VAL A 166 3.17 -11.90 -8.72
CA VAL A 166 2.76 -13.24 -9.17
C VAL A 166 2.10 -13.21 -10.55
N LEU A 167 1.15 -12.29 -10.79
CA LEU A 167 0.43 -12.24 -12.07
C LEU A 167 1.27 -11.66 -13.22
N SER A 168 2.37 -10.97 -12.93
CA SER A 168 3.36 -10.57 -13.95
C SER A 168 4.24 -11.75 -14.42
N GLN A 169 4.26 -12.87 -13.69
CA GLN A 169 5.02 -14.06 -14.09
C GLN A 169 4.31 -14.85 -15.19
N LYS A 170 5.00 -15.85 -15.76
CA LYS A 170 4.41 -16.77 -16.75
C LYS A 170 3.20 -17.50 -16.18
N ARG A 171 2.12 -17.65 -16.96
CA ARG A 171 0.84 -18.25 -16.54
C ARG A 171 0.95 -19.58 -15.79
N GLU A 172 1.95 -20.41 -16.14
CA GLU A 172 2.23 -21.69 -15.48
C GLU A 172 2.61 -21.58 -13.99
N THR A 173 3.10 -20.42 -13.52
CA THR A 173 3.46 -20.20 -12.12
C THR A 173 2.27 -19.78 -11.25
N TRP A 174 1.11 -19.52 -11.84
CA TRP A 174 -0.08 -19.01 -11.13
C TRP A 174 -1.42 -19.49 -11.71
N ASN A 175 -1.45 -20.65 -12.39
CA ASN A 175 -2.69 -21.25 -12.92
C ASN A 175 -3.58 -21.94 -11.86
N ARG A 176 -3.09 -22.07 -10.64
CA ARG A 176 -3.72 -22.57 -9.41
C ARG A 176 -3.37 -21.61 -8.27
N SER A 177 -3.55 -22.05 -7.03
CA SER A 177 -3.14 -21.29 -5.85
C SER A 177 -1.64 -21.02 -5.86
N VAL A 178 -1.23 -19.91 -5.26
CA VAL A 178 0.18 -19.59 -5.02
C VAL A 178 0.38 -19.43 -3.52
N GLY A 179 1.36 -20.15 -2.98
CA GLY A 179 1.69 -20.10 -1.56
C GLY A 179 2.80 -19.08 -1.31
N TRP A 180 2.75 -18.39 -0.17
CA TRP A 180 3.77 -17.47 0.28
C TRP A 180 4.15 -17.81 1.71
N TYR A 181 5.40 -18.19 1.92
CA TYR A 181 6.00 -18.29 3.24
C TYR A 181 6.85 -17.06 3.53
N ALA A 182 6.60 -16.38 4.65
CA ALA A 182 7.46 -15.29 5.13
C ALA A 182 8.13 -15.73 6.44
N PHE A 183 9.47 -15.71 6.42
CA PHE A 183 10.30 -16.12 7.54
C PHE A 183 10.77 -14.91 8.34
N THR A 184 10.81 -15.11 9.65
CA THR A 184 11.70 -14.43 10.59
C THR A 184 12.64 -15.48 11.17
N PRO A 185 13.66 -15.12 11.97
CA PRO A 185 14.54 -16.12 12.56
C PRO A 185 13.78 -17.12 13.43
N GLU A 186 12.75 -16.67 14.16
CA GLU A 186 11.97 -17.48 15.11
C GLU A 186 10.62 -17.97 14.58
N ASN A 187 10.06 -17.38 13.52
CA ASN A 187 8.71 -17.70 13.05
C ASN A 187 8.64 -17.88 11.54
N VAL A 188 7.64 -18.64 11.09
CA VAL A 188 7.22 -18.66 9.69
C VAL A 188 5.71 -18.45 9.59
N SER A 189 5.31 -17.50 8.74
CA SER A 189 3.92 -17.31 8.35
C SER A 189 3.66 -17.85 6.95
N PHE A 190 2.44 -18.31 6.70
CA PHE A 190 1.99 -18.79 5.41
C PHE A 190 0.70 -18.07 5.01
N ARG A 191 0.67 -17.55 3.78
CA ARG A 191 -0.54 -17.05 3.13
C ARG A 191 -0.75 -17.74 1.80
N LYS A 192 -2.02 -17.93 1.43
CA LYS A 192 -2.44 -18.58 0.19
C LYS A 192 -3.17 -17.59 -0.71
N MET A 193 -2.67 -17.37 -1.91
CA MET A 193 -3.38 -16.58 -2.91
C MET A 193 -4.29 -17.48 -3.76
N THR A 194 -5.56 -17.13 -3.84
CA THR A 194 -6.60 -17.86 -4.59
C THR A 194 -7.26 -16.98 -5.64
N MET A 195 -7.83 -17.61 -6.66
CA MET A 195 -8.53 -16.93 -7.75
C MET A 195 -9.93 -17.52 -7.91
N ASN A 196 -10.95 -16.66 -7.96
CA ASN A 196 -12.33 -17.05 -8.19
C ASN A 196 -12.75 -16.78 -9.64
N GLY A 197 -12.59 -17.79 -10.50
CA GLY A 197 -12.98 -17.71 -11.91
C GLY A 197 -14.49 -17.61 -12.19
N ALA A 198 -15.34 -17.74 -11.17
CA ALA A 198 -16.79 -17.57 -11.33
C ALA A 198 -17.22 -16.09 -11.41
N THR A 199 -16.32 -15.17 -11.06
CA THR A 199 -16.54 -13.73 -11.09
C THR A 199 -15.96 -13.09 -12.35
N LYS A 200 -16.52 -11.95 -12.76
CA LYS A 200 -16.00 -11.12 -13.87
C LYS A 200 -15.95 -9.66 -13.41
N PRO A 201 -14.75 -9.05 -13.26
CA PRO A 201 -13.41 -9.64 -13.43
C PRO A 201 -13.12 -10.78 -12.42
N VAL A 202 -12.09 -11.58 -12.70
CA VAL A 202 -11.66 -12.67 -11.81
C VAL A 202 -11.15 -12.08 -10.51
N THR A 203 -11.85 -12.35 -9.42
CA THR A 203 -11.45 -11.94 -8.08
C THR A 203 -10.25 -12.74 -7.60
N VAL A 204 -9.23 -12.06 -7.06
CA VAL A 204 -8.04 -12.65 -6.47
C VAL A 204 -7.97 -12.23 -5.01
N LYS A 205 -7.73 -13.18 -4.10
CA LYS A 205 -7.64 -12.91 -2.66
C LYS A 205 -6.38 -13.54 -2.10
N LEU A 206 -5.74 -12.84 -1.17
CA LEU A 206 -4.70 -13.41 -0.32
C LEU A 206 -5.34 -13.79 1.03
N GLU A 207 -5.39 -15.09 1.33
CA GLU A 207 -5.99 -15.60 2.56
C GLU A 207 -5.22 -15.12 3.81
N GLU A 208 -5.89 -15.19 4.97
CA GLU A 208 -5.32 -14.84 6.27
C GLU A 208 -4.07 -15.67 6.57
N ALA A 209 -3.15 -15.08 7.32
CA ALA A 209 -1.92 -15.73 7.68
C ALA A 209 -2.17 -16.87 8.67
N VAL A 210 -1.50 -18.00 8.43
CA VAL A 210 -1.32 -19.06 9.41
C VAL A 210 0.13 -19.04 9.82
N GLU A 211 0.43 -19.09 11.12
CA GLU A 211 1.80 -18.93 11.62
C GLU A 211 2.20 -20.09 12.51
N THR A 212 3.51 -20.30 12.65
CA THR A 212 4.10 -21.17 13.66
C THR A 212 5.48 -20.65 14.06
N GLU A 213 5.82 -20.86 15.33
CA GLU A 213 7.18 -20.73 15.83
C GLU A 213 8.05 -21.89 15.30
N LEU A 214 9.31 -21.58 15.04
CA LEU A 214 10.33 -22.53 14.63
C LEU A 214 11.47 -22.55 15.67
N PRO A 215 11.97 -23.75 16.04
CA PRO A 215 13.17 -23.88 16.86
C PRO A 215 14.37 -23.15 16.25
N ALA A 216 15.29 -22.66 17.08
CA ALA A 216 16.44 -21.85 16.64
C ALA A 216 17.25 -22.54 15.52
N GLU A 217 17.71 -23.78 15.72
CA GLU A 217 18.50 -24.51 14.71
C GLU A 217 18.36 -26.04 14.86
N GLY A 218 18.78 -26.78 13.83
CA GLY A 218 18.95 -28.24 13.86
C GLY A 218 17.84 -29.04 13.17
N GLN A 219 17.92 -30.37 13.28
CA GLN A 219 16.97 -31.31 12.64
C GLN A 219 15.52 -31.10 13.10
N GLU A 220 15.32 -30.59 14.32
CA GLU A 220 14.00 -30.29 14.84
C GLU A 220 13.34 -29.14 14.07
N ARG A 221 14.11 -28.13 13.66
CA ARG A 221 13.61 -27.00 12.84
C ARG A 221 13.06 -27.48 11.49
N ASP A 222 13.79 -28.38 10.81
CA ASP A 222 13.33 -28.99 9.55
C ASP A 222 12.08 -29.86 9.73
N SER A 223 12.03 -30.65 10.81
CA SER A 223 10.88 -31.48 11.15
C SER A 223 9.62 -30.63 11.40
N GLU A 224 9.73 -29.58 12.22
CA GLU A 224 8.60 -28.68 12.52
C GLU A 224 8.17 -27.88 11.28
N PHE A 225 9.12 -27.34 10.50
CA PHE A 225 8.78 -26.69 9.25
C PHE A 225 8.14 -27.66 8.25
N GLY A 226 8.61 -28.91 8.17
CA GLY A 226 8.02 -29.95 7.33
C GLY A 226 6.58 -30.28 7.71
N LYS A 227 6.28 -30.37 9.02
CA LYS A 227 4.89 -30.51 9.52
C LYS A 227 4.05 -29.30 9.14
N PHE A 228 4.60 -28.10 9.26
CA PHE A 228 3.91 -26.87 8.87
C PHE A 228 3.59 -26.86 7.37
N VAL A 229 4.55 -27.21 6.51
CA VAL A 229 4.35 -27.36 5.06
C VAL A 229 3.25 -28.38 4.73
N GLN A 230 3.20 -29.51 5.43
CA GLN A 230 2.14 -30.51 5.23
C GLN A 230 0.77 -29.97 5.65
N LYS A 231 0.70 -29.22 6.76
CA LYS A 231 -0.53 -28.60 7.28
C LYS A 231 -1.07 -27.55 6.31
N THR A 232 -0.23 -26.64 5.84
CA THR A 232 -0.64 -25.47 5.05
C THR A 232 -0.88 -25.80 3.58
N LEU A 233 -0.06 -26.67 2.97
CA LEU A 233 -0.24 -27.06 1.58
C LEU A 233 -1.27 -28.18 1.43
N GLY A 234 -1.36 -29.05 2.43
CA GLY A 234 -2.39 -30.10 2.52
C GLY A 234 -2.56 -30.89 1.23
N ARG A 235 -3.79 -30.92 0.71
CA ARG A 235 -4.15 -31.56 -0.57
C ARG A 235 -4.39 -30.55 -1.69
N ASP A 236 -4.14 -29.27 -1.42
CA ASP A 236 -4.41 -28.20 -2.36
C ASP A 236 -3.39 -28.19 -3.50
N LEU A 237 -3.85 -27.75 -4.68
CA LEU A 237 -2.99 -27.60 -5.85
C LEU A 237 -2.36 -26.21 -5.84
N PHE A 238 -1.03 -26.18 -5.86
CA PHE A 238 -0.24 -24.97 -5.96
C PHE A 238 0.60 -24.96 -7.23
N SER A 239 0.59 -23.84 -7.95
CA SER A 239 1.44 -23.64 -9.13
C SER A 239 2.87 -23.28 -8.74
N SER A 240 3.01 -22.44 -7.72
CA SER A 240 4.30 -22.04 -7.19
C SER A 240 4.21 -21.71 -5.70
N ILE A 241 5.38 -21.74 -5.05
CA ILE A 241 5.60 -21.27 -3.69
C ILE A 241 6.64 -20.16 -3.75
N GLN A 242 6.35 -19.06 -3.07
CA GLN A 242 7.27 -17.95 -2.85
C GLN A 242 7.74 -17.99 -1.40
N ILE A 243 9.02 -17.74 -1.16
CA ILE A 243 9.63 -17.69 0.16
C ILE A 243 10.37 -16.35 0.30
N THR A 244 10.11 -15.64 1.40
CA THR A 244 10.77 -14.37 1.76
C THR A 244 11.24 -14.39 3.21
N GLY A 245 12.07 -13.41 3.56
CA GLY A 245 12.56 -13.17 4.91
C GLY A 245 13.81 -13.95 5.27
N ASP A 246 14.27 -13.68 6.49
CA ASP A 246 15.55 -14.15 7.00
C ASP A 246 15.28 -15.24 8.04
N GLY A 247 15.58 -16.48 7.68
CA GLY A 247 15.26 -17.64 8.52
C GLY A 247 15.11 -18.95 7.75
N PHE A 248 14.98 -18.88 6.43
CA PHE A 248 15.03 -20.04 5.53
C PHE A 248 16.43 -20.24 4.95
N SER A 249 16.97 -21.45 5.07
CA SER A 249 18.16 -21.89 4.33
C SER A 249 17.95 -23.33 3.85
N GLN A 250 18.47 -23.62 2.66
CA GLN A 250 18.50 -24.98 2.13
C GLN A 250 19.44 -25.89 2.95
N ASP A 251 20.36 -25.32 3.73
CA ASP A 251 21.32 -26.07 4.54
C ASP A 251 20.64 -26.84 5.68
N TRP A 252 19.56 -26.29 6.25
CA TRP A 252 18.81 -26.96 7.31
C TRP A 252 17.51 -27.59 6.82
N ALA A 253 16.86 -27.03 5.79
CA ALA A 253 15.51 -27.42 5.36
C ALA A 253 15.47 -28.61 4.38
N GLU A 254 16.28 -29.65 4.58
CA GLU A 254 16.44 -30.74 3.60
C GLU A 254 15.13 -31.52 3.33
N GLN A 255 14.41 -31.91 4.38
CA GLN A 255 13.14 -32.64 4.28
C GLN A 255 12.04 -31.72 3.77
N SER A 256 12.00 -30.49 4.30
CA SER A 256 11.02 -29.48 3.93
C SER A 256 11.13 -29.09 2.46
N VAL A 257 12.34 -28.93 1.90
CA VAL A 257 12.55 -28.64 0.47
C VAL A 257 11.96 -29.74 -0.42
N ARG A 258 12.07 -31.02 -0.02
CA ARG A 258 11.45 -32.13 -0.78
C ARG A 258 9.93 -32.05 -0.79
N LEU A 259 9.33 -31.64 0.34
CA LEU A 259 7.88 -31.43 0.46
C LEU A 259 7.42 -30.21 -0.34
N LEU A 260 8.17 -29.10 -0.29
CA LEU A 260 7.88 -27.88 -1.03
C LEU A 260 7.92 -28.12 -2.56
N CYS A 261 8.90 -28.88 -3.03
CA CYS A 261 9.09 -29.24 -4.44
C CYS A 261 8.29 -30.46 -4.90
N TYR A 262 7.41 -31.00 -4.03
CA TYR A 262 6.61 -32.18 -4.36
C TYR A 262 5.81 -31.96 -5.66
N GLN A 263 5.75 -33.00 -6.51
CA GLN A 263 5.15 -32.95 -7.85
C GLN A 263 5.74 -31.88 -8.79
N LYS A 264 7.05 -31.59 -8.67
CA LYS A 264 7.78 -30.60 -9.49
C LYS A 264 7.22 -29.18 -9.36
N ARG A 265 6.63 -28.86 -8.20
CA ARG A 265 6.18 -27.52 -7.86
C ARG A 265 7.37 -26.56 -7.87
N LYS A 266 7.19 -25.38 -8.48
CA LYS A 266 8.23 -24.36 -8.52
C LYS A 266 8.30 -23.62 -7.20
N VAL A 267 9.48 -23.53 -6.62
CA VAL A 267 9.75 -22.81 -5.37
C VAL A 267 10.74 -21.70 -5.70
N PHE A 268 10.42 -20.47 -5.30
CA PHE A 268 11.26 -19.30 -5.50
C PHE A 268 11.55 -18.67 -4.15
N TYR A 269 12.81 -18.31 -3.93
CA TYR A 269 13.27 -17.64 -2.71
C TYR A 269 13.91 -16.31 -3.09
N GLY A 270 13.48 -15.23 -2.44
CA GLY A 270 14.09 -13.91 -2.62
C GLY A 270 13.22 -12.76 -2.13
N ASN A 271 13.83 -11.86 -1.36
CA ASN A 271 13.17 -10.69 -0.77
C ASN A 271 12.76 -9.64 -1.81
N ASN A 272 13.34 -9.67 -3.01
CA ASN A 272 13.04 -8.71 -4.08
C ASN A 272 11.69 -8.85 -4.76
N LEU A 273 10.85 -9.79 -4.34
CA LEU A 273 9.53 -9.95 -4.92
C LEU A 273 8.65 -8.71 -4.67
N PHE A 274 8.77 -8.03 -3.52
CA PHE A 274 7.95 -6.85 -3.21
C PHE A 274 8.35 -5.64 -4.04
N ALA A 275 9.65 -5.35 -4.17
CA ALA A 275 10.10 -4.28 -5.06
C ALA A 275 9.73 -4.56 -6.53
N LYS A 276 9.79 -5.83 -6.97
CA LYS A 276 9.36 -6.25 -8.30
C LYS A 276 7.84 -6.16 -8.49
N GLY A 277 7.07 -6.52 -7.47
CA GLY A 277 5.62 -6.42 -7.44
C GLY A 277 5.14 -4.99 -7.56
N ALA A 278 5.74 -4.07 -6.78
CA ALA A 278 5.50 -2.64 -6.89
C ALA A 278 5.84 -2.14 -8.30
N CYS A 279 6.99 -2.53 -8.85
CA CYS A 279 7.37 -2.16 -10.21
C CYS A 279 6.37 -2.67 -11.26
N ALA A 280 5.86 -3.89 -11.11
CA ALA A 280 4.85 -4.48 -11.98
C ALA A 280 3.49 -3.75 -11.86
N ALA A 281 3.11 -3.33 -10.65
CA ALA A 281 1.93 -2.49 -10.42
C ALA A 281 2.05 -1.14 -11.14
N GLY A 282 3.21 -0.50 -11.04
CA GLY A 282 3.51 0.74 -11.77
C GLY A 282 3.42 0.57 -13.29
N LYS A 283 3.86 -0.59 -13.82
CA LYS A 283 3.68 -0.95 -15.23
C LYS A 283 2.21 -1.08 -15.56
N GLU A 284 1.45 -1.87 -14.80
CA GLU A 284 0.02 -2.11 -15.05
C GLU A 284 -0.80 -0.80 -15.00
N LYS A 285 -0.49 0.12 -14.08
CA LYS A 285 -1.13 1.44 -13.97
C LYS A 285 -0.93 2.27 -15.24
N THR A 286 0.25 2.18 -15.85
CA THR A 286 0.70 3.14 -16.86
C THR A 286 0.81 2.58 -18.29
N GLU A 287 0.82 1.26 -18.47
CA GLU A 287 1.10 0.55 -19.72
C GLU A 287 0.35 -0.80 -19.78
N ASN A 288 0.00 -1.25 -20.99
CA ASN A 288 -0.58 -2.55 -21.38
C ASN A 288 -1.91 -2.97 -20.71
N LYS A 289 -2.15 -2.65 -19.43
CA LYS A 289 -3.32 -3.02 -18.64
C LYS A 289 -3.66 -4.51 -18.77
N ALA A 290 -2.63 -5.36 -18.70
CA ALA A 290 -2.72 -6.80 -18.96
C ALA A 290 -3.57 -7.54 -17.92
N LEU A 291 -3.70 -6.96 -16.72
CA LEU A 291 -4.45 -7.51 -15.60
C LEU A 291 -5.88 -6.94 -15.50
N LYS A 292 -6.38 -6.20 -16.50
CA LYS A 292 -7.77 -5.67 -16.52
C LYS A 292 -8.87 -6.74 -16.26
N GLY A 293 -8.60 -8.00 -16.58
CA GLY A 293 -9.50 -9.13 -16.34
C GLY A 293 -9.47 -9.68 -14.90
N TYR A 294 -8.62 -9.14 -14.03
CA TYR A 294 -8.40 -9.58 -12.66
C TYR A 294 -8.65 -8.43 -11.70
N ARG A 295 -9.14 -8.74 -10.50
CA ARG A 295 -9.35 -7.78 -9.41
C ARG A 295 -8.81 -8.39 -8.13
N PHE A 296 -7.75 -7.81 -7.59
CA PHE A 296 -7.28 -8.17 -6.26
C PHE A 296 -8.22 -7.57 -5.21
N LEU A 297 -8.56 -8.34 -4.17
CA LEU A 297 -9.26 -7.85 -2.98
C LEU A 297 -8.21 -7.56 -1.91
N SER A 298 -7.59 -6.40 -2.01
CA SER A 298 -6.68 -5.89 -0.99
C SER A 298 -7.45 -5.46 0.26
N ASP A 299 -6.76 -5.54 1.40
CA ASP A 299 -7.22 -4.99 2.67
C ASP A 299 -7.30 -3.44 2.65
N SER A 300 -6.75 -2.80 1.61
CA SER A 300 -6.79 -1.36 1.34
C SER A 300 -7.98 -0.92 0.47
N LEU A 301 -8.76 -1.84 -0.08
CA LEU A 301 -9.89 -1.49 -0.96
C LEU A 301 -11.15 -1.14 -0.18
N VAL A 302 -11.80 -0.06 -0.61
CA VAL A 302 -13.16 0.25 -0.18
C VAL A 302 -14.12 -0.72 -0.84
N MET A 303 -14.91 -1.43 -0.03
CA MET A 303 -15.84 -2.47 -0.49
C MET A 303 -17.30 -2.03 -0.45
N ALA A 304 -17.54 -0.72 -0.28
CA ALA A 304 -18.86 -0.13 -0.20
C ALA A 304 -19.07 0.94 -1.28
N ASP A 305 -20.24 0.90 -1.92
CA ASP A 305 -20.77 2.01 -2.69
C ASP A 305 -21.63 2.87 -1.76
N VAL A 306 -21.39 4.17 -1.76
CA VAL A 306 -22.09 5.14 -0.93
C VAL A 306 -22.62 6.24 -1.83
N GLY A 307 -23.91 6.54 -1.71
CA GLY A 307 -24.53 7.67 -2.40
C GLY A 307 -25.73 8.20 -1.65
N MET A 308 -26.44 9.15 -2.26
CA MET A 308 -27.63 9.76 -1.69
C MET A 308 -28.74 9.86 -2.73
N GLU A 309 -29.99 9.77 -2.29
CA GLU A 309 -31.14 10.18 -3.12
C GLU A 309 -31.28 11.69 -3.03
N MET A 310 -31.06 12.39 -4.14
CA MET A 310 -31.04 13.86 -4.18
C MET A 310 -31.92 14.38 -5.31
N ARG A 311 -32.27 15.66 -5.26
CA ARG A 311 -32.88 16.36 -6.40
C ARG A 311 -31.84 17.19 -7.13
N VAL A 312 -31.38 16.72 -8.28
CA VAL A 312 -30.37 17.42 -9.11
C VAL A 312 -31.09 18.05 -10.30
N MET A 313 -30.95 19.37 -10.46
CA MET A 313 -31.62 20.14 -11.53
C MET A 313 -33.14 19.89 -11.59
N GLY A 314 -33.78 19.73 -10.44
CA GLY A 314 -35.22 19.53 -10.32
C GLY A 314 -35.69 18.07 -10.38
N SER A 315 -34.82 17.13 -10.75
CA SER A 315 -35.16 15.71 -10.92
C SER A 315 -34.63 14.84 -9.76
N PRO A 316 -35.45 13.94 -9.18
CA PRO A 316 -34.96 12.92 -8.25
C PRO A 316 -33.92 12.02 -8.93
N THR A 317 -32.75 11.85 -8.33
CA THR A 317 -31.64 11.09 -8.90
C THR A 317 -30.76 10.53 -7.78
N TYR A 318 -30.22 9.33 -7.99
CA TYR A 318 -29.17 8.78 -7.14
C TYR A 318 -27.84 9.47 -7.45
N TYR A 319 -27.27 10.15 -6.47
CA TYR A 319 -25.98 10.82 -6.57
C TYR A 319 -24.89 9.95 -5.93
N PRO A 320 -23.97 9.34 -6.70
CA PRO A 320 -22.88 8.56 -6.15
C PRO A 320 -21.86 9.48 -5.46
N LEU A 321 -21.41 9.09 -4.27
CA LEU A 321 -20.37 9.78 -3.51
C LEU A 321 -19.08 8.96 -3.53
N ILE A 322 -19.14 7.71 -3.08
CA ILE A 322 -18.02 6.77 -3.06
C ILE A 322 -18.39 5.54 -3.90
N GLU A 323 -17.45 5.08 -4.72
CA GLU A 323 -17.56 3.85 -5.50
C GLU A 323 -16.62 2.79 -4.93
N ALA A 324 -17.12 1.57 -4.81
CA ALA A 324 -16.33 0.43 -4.35
C ALA A 324 -15.20 0.09 -5.35
N GLY A 325 -14.11 -0.44 -4.82
CA GLY A 325 -12.97 -0.92 -5.61
C GLY A 325 -11.86 0.12 -5.85
N ASN A 326 -11.93 1.27 -5.17
CA ASN A 326 -10.82 2.22 -5.04
C ASN A 326 -10.09 2.01 -3.71
N ASN A 327 -8.83 2.41 -3.63
CA ASN A 327 -8.09 2.39 -2.37
C ASN A 327 -8.66 3.43 -1.41
N TRP A 328 -8.72 3.12 -0.12
CA TRP A 328 -9.36 3.98 0.88
C TRP A 328 -8.77 5.39 0.92
N TYR A 329 -7.46 5.52 0.76
CA TYR A 329 -6.78 6.82 0.79
C TYR A 329 -7.03 7.70 -0.45
N ASP A 330 -7.54 7.11 -1.54
CA ASP A 330 -8.00 7.84 -2.72
C ASP A 330 -9.54 8.03 -2.69
N SER A 331 -10.22 7.40 -1.73
CA SER A 331 -11.69 7.37 -1.63
C SER A 331 -12.21 8.53 -0.79
N LYS A 332 -12.36 9.68 -1.45
CA LYS A 332 -12.93 10.89 -0.87
C LYS A 332 -13.97 11.53 -1.80
N ALA A 333 -14.98 12.15 -1.20
CA ALA A 333 -16.02 12.87 -1.92
C ALA A 333 -16.38 14.15 -1.18
N SER A 334 -16.69 15.20 -1.94
CA SER A 334 -17.29 16.41 -1.36
C SER A 334 -18.39 16.94 -2.26
N CYS A 335 -19.50 17.35 -1.65
CA CYS A 335 -20.56 18.06 -2.35
C CYS A 335 -21.21 19.07 -1.43
N GLU A 336 -21.92 20.01 -2.02
CA GLU A 336 -22.78 20.94 -1.30
C GLU A 336 -24.21 20.75 -1.76
N PHE A 337 -25.14 20.81 -0.81
CA PHE A 337 -26.55 20.65 -1.10
C PHE A 337 -27.42 21.44 -0.14
N ILE A 338 -28.71 21.50 -0.49
CA ILE A 338 -29.74 22.18 0.28
C ILE A 338 -30.55 21.11 1.00
N LEU A 339 -30.76 21.30 2.30
CA LEU A 339 -31.54 20.39 3.14
C LEU A 339 -33.04 20.69 3.00
N ASP A 340 -33.84 19.64 2.83
CA ASP A 340 -35.31 19.70 2.70
C ASP A 340 -35.95 19.35 4.06
N ASP A 341 -36.36 20.37 4.82
CA ASP A 341 -37.02 20.31 6.15
C ASP A 341 -36.82 19.00 6.94
N THR A 342 -35.55 18.65 7.19
CA THR A 342 -35.14 17.43 7.89
C THR A 342 -33.94 17.72 8.78
N GLU A 343 -33.73 16.88 9.79
CA GLU A 343 -32.59 16.95 10.71
C GLU A 343 -31.64 15.76 10.56
N GLU A 344 -31.76 15.01 9.46
CA GLU A 344 -30.89 13.87 9.15
C GLU A 344 -30.40 13.88 7.69
N LEU A 345 -29.24 13.29 7.47
CA LEU A 345 -28.77 12.87 6.15
C LEU A 345 -29.01 11.37 5.99
N VAL A 346 -29.47 10.95 4.82
CA VAL A 346 -29.70 9.53 4.52
C VAL A 346 -28.80 9.09 3.38
N PHE A 347 -27.88 8.19 3.70
CA PHE A 347 -26.99 7.52 2.76
C PHE A 347 -27.62 6.23 2.25
N ILE A 348 -27.46 5.97 0.96
CA ILE A 348 -27.79 4.70 0.33
C ILE A 348 -26.49 3.93 0.15
N VAL A 349 -26.42 2.77 0.78
CA VAL A 349 -25.20 1.98 0.92
C VAL A 349 -25.44 0.57 0.38
N SER A 350 -24.49 0.06 -0.40
CA SER A 350 -24.37 -1.37 -0.72
C SER A 350 -22.93 -1.81 -0.52
N THR A 351 -22.71 -3.02 -0.02
CA THR A 351 -21.36 -3.56 0.19
C THR A 351 -21.16 -4.85 -0.58
N TYR A 352 -19.91 -5.25 -0.78
CA TYR A 352 -19.57 -6.52 -1.43
C TYR A 352 -20.25 -7.74 -0.77
N HIS A 353 -20.35 -7.75 0.57
CA HIS A 353 -21.00 -8.84 1.32
C HIS A 353 -22.52 -8.70 1.39
N ARG A 354 -23.04 -7.48 1.23
CA ARG A 354 -24.47 -7.16 1.26
C ARG A 354 -24.80 -6.25 0.07
N PRO A 355 -25.04 -6.83 -1.13
CA PRO A 355 -25.27 -6.05 -2.34
C PRO A 355 -26.63 -5.32 -2.34
N GLU A 356 -27.54 -5.68 -1.44
CA GLU A 356 -28.82 -4.98 -1.28
C GLU A 356 -28.60 -3.57 -0.74
N LYS A 357 -29.26 -2.60 -1.37
CA LYS A 357 -29.19 -1.20 -0.96
C LYS A 357 -29.93 -1.00 0.37
N ARG A 358 -29.27 -0.36 1.33
CA ARG A 358 -29.85 0.04 2.62
C ARG A 358 -29.70 1.52 2.86
N ARG A 359 -30.57 2.04 3.74
CA ARG A 359 -30.57 3.44 4.17
C ARG A 359 -29.83 3.52 5.50
N VAL A 360 -28.83 4.39 5.58
CA VAL A 360 -28.07 4.71 6.80
C VAL A 360 -28.27 6.19 7.10
N GLY A 361 -28.84 6.51 8.26
CA GLY A 361 -29.12 7.88 8.68
C GLY A 361 -28.01 8.46 9.56
N MET A 362 -27.65 9.72 9.34
CA MET A 362 -26.77 10.53 10.20
C MET A 362 -27.58 11.71 10.73
N MET A 363 -27.72 11.84 12.05
CA MET A 363 -28.47 12.93 12.66
C MET A 363 -27.64 14.22 12.69
N LEU A 364 -28.29 15.37 12.59
CA LEU A 364 -27.68 16.70 12.65
C LEU A 364 -28.16 17.46 13.91
N PRO A 365 -27.79 17.00 15.11
CA PRO A 365 -28.31 17.56 16.35
C PRO A 365 -28.01 19.06 16.48
N GLY A 366 -29.03 19.83 16.83
CA GLY A 366 -28.93 21.27 17.01
C GLY A 366 -28.74 22.05 15.70
N ILE A 367 -29.08 21.48 14.56
CA ILE A 367 -29.18 22.25 13.32
C ILE A 367 -30.13 23.45 13.51
N PRO A 368 -29.79 24.65 13.01
CA PRO A 368 -30.65 25.82 13.19
C PRO A 368 -32.02 25.61 12.54
N LEU A 369 -33.08 25.93 13.28
CA LEU A 369 -34.43 25.94 12.72
C LEU A 369 -34.57 27.10 11.74
N ARG A 370 -34.67 26.80 10.45
CA ARG A 370 -34.87 27.76 9.37
C ARG A 370 -35.99 27.27 8.46
N PRO A 371 -36.61 28.14 7.63
CA PRO A 371 -37.59 27.72 6.64
C PRO A 371 -37.05 26.63 5.70
N ASP A 372 -37.94 25.85 5.09
CA ASP A 372 -37.56 24.82 4.12
C ASP A 372 -36.62 25.39 3.02
N LYS A 373 -35.61 24.60 2.66
CA LYS A 373 -34.60 24.95 1.62
C LYS A 373 -33.75 26.19 1.92
N THR A 374 -33.59 26.54 3.19
CA THR A 374 -32.74 27.67 3.61
C THR A 374 -31.51 27.25 4.43
N THR A 375 -31.18 25.95 4.39
CA THR A 375 -29.95 25.42 4.96
C THR A 375 -29.10 24.77 3.87
N ARG A 376 -27.93 25.35 3.61
CA ARG A 376 -26.90 24.81 2.71
C ARG A 376 -25.85 24.11 3.54
N LEU A 377 -25.59 22.85 3.22
CA LEU A 377 -24.59 22.03 3.88
C LEU A 377 -23.45 21.72 2.92
N ARG A 378 -22.22 21.67 3.43
CA ARG A 378 -21.09 21.00 2.79
C ARG A 378 -20.91 19.63 3.43
N LEU A 379 -20.90 18.60 2.60
CA LEU A 379 -20.63 17.22 2.98
C LEU A 379 -19.25 16.83 2.47
N GLU A 380 -18.48 16.16 3.31
CA GLU A 380 -17.17 15.61 3.01
C GLU A 380 -17.13 14.18 3.54
N LEU A 381 -16.86 13.22 2.66
CA LEU A 381 -16.58 11.83 3.00
C LEU A 381 -15.11 11.58 2.74
N GLN A 382 -14.43 10.99 3.71
CA GLN A 382 -13.04 10.57 3.57
C GLN A 382 -12.86 9.25 4.30
N TYR A 383 -12.45 8.21 3.59
CA TYR A 383 -12.04 6.98 4.25
C TYR A 383 -10.69 7.15 4.96
N VAL A 384 -10.60 6.60 6.16
CA VAL A 384 -9.39 6.58 7.00
C VAL A 384 -8.80 5.17 7.14
N SER A 385 -9.61 4.15 6.80
CA SER A 385 -9.20 2.76 6.62
C SER A 385 -10.09 2.12 5.55
N SER A 386 -9.97 0.83 5.24
CA SER A 386 -10.89 0.17 4.29
C SER A 386 -12.31 -0.02 4.81
N ALA A 387 -12.50 0.04 6.13
CA ALA A 387 -13.80 -0.13 6.78
C ALA A 387 -14.41 1.20 7.23
N GLU A 388 -13.59 2.13 7.72
CA GLU A 388 -14.04 3.35 8.37
C GLU A 388 -14.03 4.56 7.43
N CYS A 389 -15.18 5.22 7.33
CA CYS A 389 -15.36 6.48 6.61
C CYS A 389 -15.69 7.60 7.57
N LYS A 390 -14.91 8.68 7.53
CA LYS A 390 -15.19 9.91 8.24
C LYS A 390 -16.13 10.77 7.41
N VAL A 391 -17.31 11.04 7.96
CA VAL A 391 -18.33 11.90 7.37
C VAL A 391 -18.34 13.22 8.13
N THR A 392 -18.03 14.31 7.42
CA THR A 392 -18.03 15.67 7.97
C THR A 392 -19.07 16.51 7.26
N VAL A 393 -19.95 17.15 8.03
CA VAL A 393 -21.04 18.00 7.53
C VAL A 393 -20.88 19.38 8.14
N THR A 394 -20.83 20.43 7.33
CA THR A 394 -20.71 21.82 7.80
C THR A 394 -21.87 22.67 7.30
N ASP A 395 -22.54 23.40 8.20
CA ASP A 395 -23.57 24.37 7.82
C ASP A 395 -22.93 25.64 7.25
N LEU A 396 -23.14 25.87 5.96
CA LEU A 396 -22.64 27.05 5.25
C LEU A 396 -23.61 28.22 5.28
N GLY A 397 -24.91 27.97 5.53
CA GLY A 397 -25.96 28.97 5.37
C GLY A 397 -26.01 29.59 3.96
N PHE A 398 -26.71 30.72 3.85
CA PHE A 398 -26.86 31.54 2.63
C PHE A 398 -26.40 32.99 2.87
N GLY A 399 -25.24 33.16 3.50
CA GLY A 399 -24.69 34.49 3.81
C GLY A 399 -25.61 35.25 4.76
N GLU A 400 -25.86 36.54 4.50
CA GLU A 400 -26.64 37.40 5.41
C GLU A 400 -28.12 36.99 5.52
N MET A 401 -28.71 36.40 4.47
CA MET A 401 -30.12 35.99 4.49
C MET A 401 -30.38 34.86 5.50
N PHE A 402 -29.45 33.90 5.56
CA PHE A 402 -29.46 32.80 6.52
C PHE A 402 -28.02 32.54 6.96
N PRO A 403 -27.53 33.21 8.01
CA PRO A 403 -26.14 33.10 8.44
C PRO A 403 -25.75 31.66 8.76
N SER A 404 -24.55 31.24 8.34
CA SER A 404 -23.93 29.98 8.80
C SER A 404 -23.94 29.94 10.33
N SER A 405 -24.31 28.80 10.90
CA SER A 405 -24.14 28.58 12.34
C SER A 405 -22.70 28.24 12.72
N GLY A 406 -21.82 27.99 11.74
CA GLY A 406 -20.47 27.48 11.95
C GLY A 406 -20.42 26.07 12.52
N LYS A 407 -21.56 25.39 12.65
CA LYS A 407 -21.62 24.03 13.19
C LYS A 407 -21.06 23.04 12.17
N THR A 408 -20.26 22.12 12.70
CA THR A 408 -19.74 20.97 12.00
C THR A 408 -20.10 19.71 12.78
N TRP A 409 -20.68 18.73 12.09
CA TRP A 409 -20.96 17.40 12.61
C TRP A 409 -19.97 16.43 11.98
N THR A 410 -19.37 15.57 12.80
CA THR A 410 -18.40 14.58 12.34
C THR A 410 -18.74 13.23 12.95
N GLU A 411 -18.90 12.22 12.10
CA GLU A 411 -19.08 10.83 12.50
C GLU A 411 -18.09 9.93 11.75
N THR A 412 -17.56 8.92 12.44
CA THR A 412 -16.83 7.82 11.79
C THR A 412 -17.78 6.65 11.68
N VAL A 413 -18.03 6.19 10.46
CA VAL A 413 -18.97 5.12 10.17
C VAL A 413 -18.27 3.93 9.55
N GLU A 414 -18.63 2.74 10.01
CA GLU A 414 -18.45 1.49 9.27
C GLU A 414 -19.77 1.18 8.60
N TRP A 415 -19.75 1.17 7.27
CA TRP A 415 -20.98 1.14 6.49
C TRP A 415 -21.81 -0.07 6.78
#